data_AF-A0A919Y5K5-F1
#
_entry.id   AF-A0A919Y5K5-F1
#
_cell.length_a   1.000
_cell.length_b   1.000
_cell.length_c   1.000
_cell.angle_alpha   90.00
_cell.angle_beta   90.00
_cell.angle_gamma   90.00
#
_symmetry.space_group_name_H-M   'P 1'
#
loop_
_entity.id
_entity.type
_entity.pdbx_description
1 polymer ?
#
loop_
_entity_poly.entity_id
_entity_poly.type
_entity_poly.pdbx_seq_one_letter_code
_entity_poly.pdbx_strand_id
1 'polypeptide(L)'
;MKLSFFWSRSFLASRPILWTLFVCNLLGTIYGYVWYESQLRYTWDNHPMWQLIFVPDSPTASLFFTISLLFLLLPDLLGRFRFLRGLIEGLAVVTSVKYGIWAVSMIFAGAAMGDSLVWQDWMLVASHLAMAVEALLFVRLFSLRSVMLVIAGAWTLLNDTVDYGFGVYPWLPRPLWDYVPVVAVFTVLLTLASIGAGWLALKYGRGNGAPEPQPESV
;
A
#
# COMPACT_ATOMS: atom_id res chain seq x y z
N MET A 1 -21.38 16.73 16.38
CA MET A 1 -21.34 15.44 15.65
C MET A 1 -20.45 14.48 16.44
N LYS A 2 -20.84 13.20 16.61
CA LYS A 2 -19.98 12.22 17.30
C LYS A 2 -18.81 11.85 16.39
N LEU A 3 -17.58 11.74 16.93
CA LEU A 3 -16.40 11.34 16.15
C LEU A 3 -16.62 10.02 15.37
N SER A 4 -17.43 9.11 15.91
CA SER A 4 -17.79 7.85 15.25
C SER A 4 -18.43 8.01 13.87
N PHE A 5 -18.99 9.18 13.54
CA PHE A 5 -19.59 9.46 12.23
C PHE A 5 -18.55 9.45 11.10
N PHE A 6 -17.37 10.05 11.32
CA PHE A 6 -16.31 10.14 10.31
C PHE A 6 -15.65 8.77 10.04
N TRP A 7 -15.88 7.79 10.91
CA TRP A 7 -15.44 6.39 10.75
C TRP A 7 -16.54 5.47 10.22
N SER A 8 -17.75 6.00 9.99
CA SER A 8 -18.88 5.21 9.51
C SER A 8 -18.68 4.78 8.05
N ARG A 9 -19.23 3.61 7.71
CA ARG A 9 -19.22 3.10 6.32
C ARG A 9 -19.90 4.06 5.35
N SER A 10 -21.01 4.70 5.76
CA SER A 10 -21.75 5.64 4.91
C SER A 10 -20.96 6.90 4.59
N PHE A 11 -20.22 7.45 5.57
CA PHE A 11 -19.35 8.60 5.34
C PHE A 11 -18.21 8.25 4.38
N LEU A 12 -17.51 7.15 4.62
CA LEU A 12 -16.35 6.73 3.83
C LEU A 12 -16.72 6.28 2.41
N ALA A 13 -17.90 5.68 2.24
CA ALA A 13 -18.42 5.30 0.93
C ALA A 13 -19.11 6.45 0.17
N SER A 14 -19.15 7.66 0.75
CA SER A 14 -19.75 8.81 0.07
C SER A 14 -18.93 9.21 -1.17
N ARG A 15 -19.61 9.55 -2.27
CA ARG A 15 -18.95 9.91 -3.53
C ARG A 15 -17.94 11.06 -3.39
N PRO A 16 -18.20 12.13 -2.61
CA PRO A 16 -17.21 13.20 -2.42
C PRO A 16 -15.91 12.68 -1.81
N ILE A 17 -15.99 11.86 -0.75
CA ILE A 17 -14.81 11.28 -0.10
C ILE A 17 -14.05 10.35 -1.04
N LEU A 18 -14.77 9.45 -1.73
CA LEU A 18 -14.16 8.53 -2.69
C LEU A 18 -13.46 9.28 -3.84
N TRP A 19 -14.07 10.33 -4.39
CA TRP A 19 -13.46 11.14 -5.44
C TRP A 19 -12.25 11.94 -4.96
N THR A 20 -12.32 12.54 -3.76
CA THR A 20 -11.17 13.24 -3.18
C THR A 20 -9.99 12.28 -3.01
N LEU A 21 -10.22 11.12 -2.38
CA LEU A 21 -9.17 10.12 -2.21
C LEU A 21 -8.64 9.60 -3.54
N PHE A 22 -9.52 9.38 -4.52
CA PHE A 22 -9.12 8.93 -5.86
C PHE A 22 -8.20 9.93 -6.54
N VAL A 23 -8.57 11.22 -6.57
CA VAL A 23 -7.75 12.26 -7.20
C VAL A 23 -6.43 12.44 -6.46
N CYS A 24 -6.44 12.50 -5.13
CA CYS A 24 -5.22 12.64 -4.33
C CYS A 24 -4.27 11.45 -4.55
N ASN A 25 -4.77 10.22 -4.51
CA ASN A 25 -3.96 9.03 -4.74
C ASN A 25 -3.47 8.93 -6.18
N LEU A 26 -4.29 9.29 -7.17
CA LEU A 26 -3.87 9.30 -8.57
C LEU A 26 -2.73 10.29 -8.81
N LEU A 27 -2.85 11.51 -8.28
CA LEU A 27 -1.78 12.52 -8.37
C LEU A 27 -0.52 12.07 -7.61
N GLY A 28 -0.70 11.50 -6.42
CA GLY A 28 0.40 10.93 -5.63
C GLY A 28 1.11 9.78 -6.34
N THR A 29 0.35 8.89 -7.00
CA THR A 29 0.86 7.80 -7.83
C THR A 29 1.70 8.34 -8.98
N ILE A 30 1.18 9.31 -9.74
CA ILE A 30 1.90 9.95 -10.85
C ILE A 30 3.19 10.58 -10.36
N TYR A 31 3.12 11.38 -9.29
CA TYR A 31 4.29 12.01 -8.69
C TYR A 31 5.30 10.98 -8.20
N GLY A 32 4.84 9.88 -7.61
CA GLY A 32 5.68 8.76 -7.19
C GLY A 32 6.43 8.11 -8.34
N TYR A 33 5.79 7.87 -9.49
CA TYR A 33 6.51 7.36 -10.67
C TYR A 33 7.56 8.35 -11.19
N VAL A 34 7.28 9.66 -11.15
CA VAL A 34 8.27 10.70 -11.46
C VAL A 34 9.43 10.68 -10.46
N TRP A 35 9.15 10.49 -9.17
CA TRP A 35 10.16 10.36 -8.12
C TRP A 35 11.12 9.19 -8.38
N TYR A 36 10.59 8.06 -8.88
CA TYR A 36 11.36 6.87 -9.21
C TYR A 36 12.01 6.90 -10.60
N GLU A 37 11.85 7.97 -11.39
CA GLU A 37 12.34 8.03 -12.78
C GLU A 37 13.82 7.66 -12.90
N SER A 38 14.65 8.24 -12.03
CA SER A 38 16.10 8.01 -12.04
C SER A 38 16.46 6.55 -11.73
N GLN A 39 15.81 5.94 -10.74
CA GLN A 39 16.02 4.53 -10.37
C GLN A 39 15.48 3.58 -11.44
N LEU A 40 14.35 3.91 -12.08
CA LEU A 40 13.79 3.14 -13.19
C LEU A 40 14.71 3.15 -14.40
N ARG A 41 15.27 4.32 -14.77
CA ARG A 41 16.26 4.44 -15.84
C ARG A 41 17.53 3.65 -15.52
N TYR A 42 18.04 3.79 -14.30
CA TYR A 42 19.20 3.02 -13.84
C TYR A 42 18.96 1.51 -13.97
N THR A 43 17.79 1.02 -13.53
CA THR A 43 17.42 -0.39 -13.63
C THR A 43 17.27 -0.82 -15.10
N TRP A 44 16.66 0.02 -15.94
CA TRP A 44 16.51 -0.25 -17.37
C TRP A 44 17.87 -0.47 -18.06
N ASP A 45 18.86 0.34 -17.71
CA ASP A 45 20.18 0.31 -18.35
C ASP A 45 21.11 -0.78 -17.78
N ASN A 46 20.94 -1.17 -16.51
CA ASN A 46 21.90 -2.01 -15.78
C ASN A 46 21.36 -3.38 -15.34
N HIS A 47 20.03 -3.61 -15.40
CA HIS A 47 19.38 -4.82 -14.90
C HIS A 47 18.48 -5.47 -15.97
N PRO A 48 18.17 -6.77 -15.83
CA PRO A 48 17.16 -7.42 -16.67
C PRO A 48 15.80 -6.72 -16.59
N MET A 49 15.17 -6.46 -17.75
CA MET A 49 13.90 -5.70 -17.85
C MET A 49 12.76 -6.23 -16.97
N TRP A 50 12.74 -7.53 -16.64
CA TRP A 50 11.71 -8.10 -15.77
C TRP A 50 11.76 -7.51 -14.34
N GLN A 51 12.90 -6.96 -13.90
CA GLN A 51 13.04 -6.35 -12.56
C GLN A 51 12.30 -5.02 -12.44
N LEU A 52 12.00 -4.35 -13.55
CA LEU A 52 11.35 -3.04 -13.56
C LEU A 52 9.98 -3.03 -12.89
N ILE A 53 9.26 -4.16 -12.88
CA ILE A 53 7.94 -4.27 -12.23
C ILE A 53 8.03 -4.22 -10.70
N PHE A 54 9.22 -4.44 -10.14
CA PHE A 54 9.46 -4.46 -8.70
C PHE A 54 10.04 -3.13 -8.16
N VAL A 55 10.57 -2.27 -9.04
CA VAL A 55 11.23 -1.02 -8.65
C VAL A 55 10.27 0.06 -8.11
N PRO A 56 9.11 0.35 -8.75
CA PRO A 56 8.27 1.47 -8.33
C PRO A 56 7.37 1.05 -7.16
N ASP A 57 7.98 0.85 -5.99
CA ASP A 57 7.39 0.36 -4.74
C ASP A 57 6.10 1.09 -4.29
N SER A 58 6.22 2.19 -3.54
CA SER A 58 5.06 2.96 -3.05
C SER A 58 4.20 3.55 -4.17
N PRO A 59 4.72 3.94 -5.36
CA PRO A 59 3.88 4.32 -6.49
C PRO A 59 2.92 3.21 -6.93
N THR A 60 3.40 1.96 -7.02
CA THR A 60 2.57 0.81 -7.41
C THR A 60 1.55 0.47 -6.30
N ALA A 61 1.92 0.65 -5.03
CA ALA A 61 0.97 0.50 -3.92
C ALA A 61 -0.19 1.51 -4.00
N SER A 62 0.11 2.79 -4.20
CA SER A 62 -0.90 3.83 -4.38
C SER A 62 -1.71 3.63 -5.65
N LEU A 63 -1.12 3.08 -6.72
CA LEU A 63 -1.86 2.68 -7.93
C LEU A 63 -2.90 1.61 -7.62
N PHE A 64 -2.54 0.55 -6.89
CA PHE A 64 -3.51 -0.48 -6.49
C PHE A 64 -4.63 0.10 -5.62
N PHE A 65 -4.31 1.03 -4.71
CA PHE A 65 -5.32 1.70 -3.90
C PHE A 65 -6.24 2.59 -4.76
N THR A 66 -5.68 3.34 -5.70
CA THR A 66 -6.42 4.14 -6.68
C THR A 66 -7.39 3.30 -7.48
N ILE A 67 -6.95 2.13 -7.97
CA ILE A 67 -7.82 1.20 -8.71
C ILE A 67 -8.89 0.60 -7.77
N SER A 68 -8.55 0.32 -6.51
CA SER A 68 -9.52 -0.13 -5.49
C SER A 68 -10.62 0.91 -5.25
N LEU A 69 -10.27 2.20 -5.22
CA LEU A 69 -11.25 3.29 -5.15
C LEU A 69 -12.12 3.37 -6.42
N LEU A 70 -11.54 3.10 -7.60
CA LEU A 70 -12.29 3.05 -8.85
C LEU A 70 -13.36 1.93 -8.82
N PHE A 71 -13.05 0.76 -8.26
CA PHE A 71 -14.04 -0.30 -8.03
C PHE A 71 -15.17 0.12 -7.08
N LEU A 72 -14.90 1.00 -6.10
CA LEU A 72 -15.93 1.55 -5.22
C LEU A 72 -16.76 2.64 -5.91
N LEU A 73 -16.17 3.43 -6.81
CA LEU A 73 -16.84 4.52 -7.54
C LEU A 73 -17.73 4.02 -8.68
N LEU A 74 -17.33 2.92 -9.34
CA LEU A 74 -17.97 2.34 -10.53
C LEU A 74 -18.35 0.85 -10.33
N PRO A 75 -19.18 0.51 -9.32
CA PRO A 75 -19.47 -0.88 -8.97
C PRO A 75 -20.18 -1.65 -10.10
N ASP A 76 -21.07 -1.00 -10.86
CA ASP A 76 -21.86 -1.65 -11.91
C ASP A 76 -21.00 -2.05 -13.12
N LEU A 77 -20.05 -1.18 -13.51
CA LEU A 77 -19.19 -1.40 -14.66
C LEU A 77 -18.11 -2.46 -14.39
N LEU A 78 -17.61 -2.50 -13.16
CA LEU A 78 -16.45 -3.31 -12.77
C LEU A 78 -16.82 -4.54 -11.92
N GLY A 79 -18.09 -4.69 -11.53
CA GLY A 79 -18.57 -5.75 -10.64
C GLY A 79 -18.37 -7.18 -11.15
N ARG A 80 -18.22 -7.36 -12.48
CA ARG A 80 -17.92 -8.67 -13.09
C ARG A 80 -16.53 -9.21 -12.72
N PHE A 81 -15.58 -8.34 -12.37
CA PHE A 81 -14.19 -8.70 -12.12
C PHE A 81 -13.90 -9.00 -10.64
N ARG A 82 -14.74 -9.82 -10.00
CA ARG A 82 -14.69 -10.05 -8.54
C ARG A 82 -13.33 -10.54 -8.03
N PHE A 83 -12.70 -11.48 -8.73
CA PHE A 83 -11.38 -12.00 -8.35
C PHE A 83 -10.30 -10.93 -8.47
N LEU A 84 -10.22 -10.27 -9.62
CA LEU A 84 -9.24 -9.19 -9.87
C LEU A 84 -9.41 -8.03 -8.89
N ARG A 85 -10.66 -7.65 -8.60
CA ARG A 85 -10.98 -6.66 -7.57
C ARG A 85 -10.41 -7.06 -6.22
N GLY A 86 -10.69 -8.29 -5.76
CA GLY A 86 -10.19 -8.79 -4.49
C GLY A 86 -8.66 -8.86 -4.43
N LEU A 87 -8.00 -9.22 -5.54
CA LEU A 87 -6.55 -9.24 -5.66
C LEU A 87 -5.96 -7.82 -5.55
N ILE A 88 -6.50 -6.87 -6.32
CA ILE A 88 -6.04 -5.47 -6.31
C ILE A 88 -6.28 -4.83 -4.95
N GLU A 89 -7.44 -5.06 -4.32
CA GLU A 89 -7.72 -4.61 -2.96
C GLU A 89 -6.75 -5.24 -1.95
N GLY A 90 -6.41 -6.52 -2.11
CA GLY A 90 -5.42 -7.22 -1.28
C GLY A 90 -4.02 -6.61 -1.42
N LEU A 91 -3.57 -6.39 -2.66
CA LEU A 91 -2.30 -5.75 -2.97
C LEU A 91 -2.26 -4.34 -2.40
N ALA A 92 -3.27 -3.52 -2.67
CA ALA A 92 -3.40 -2.16 -2.15
C ALA A 92 -3.22 -2.10 -0.63
N VAL A 93 -3.83 -3.04 0.11
CA VAL A 93 -3.76 -3.05 1.57
C VAL A 93 -2.37 -3.44 2.06
N VAL A 94 -1.83 -4.56 1.57
CA VAL A 94 -0.55 -5.08 2.06
C VAL A 94 0.59 -4.13 1.69
N THR A 95 0.66 -3.68 0.44
CA THR A 95 1.77 -2.84 -0.02
C THR A 95 1.68 -1.41 0.52
N SER A 96 0.49 -0.81 0.65
CA SER A 96 0.38 0.55 1.20
C SER A 96 0.75 0.61 2.68
N VAL A 97 0.41 -0.42 3.46
CA VAL A 97 0.86 -0.52 4.86
C VAL A 97 2.37 -0.73 4.93
N LYS A 98 2.93 -1.66 4.14
CA LYS A 98 4.37 -1.91 4.07
C LYS A 98 5.11 -0.63 3.71
N TYR A 99 4.92 -0.10 2.51
CA TYR A 99 5.72 1.01 2.02
C TYR A 99 5.39 2.32 2.74
N GLY A 100 4.16 2.49 3.20
CA GLY A 100 3.76 3.61 4.04
C GLY A 100 4.59 3.69 5.33
N ILE A 101 4.68 2.57 6.06
CA ILE A 101 5.48 2.51 7.29
C ILE A 101 6.99 2.48 6.98
N TRP A 102 7.39 1.78 5.92
CA TRP A 102 8.80 1.61 5.54
C TRP A 102 9.45 2.96 5.24
N ALA A 103 8.83 3.80 4.40
CA ALA A 103 9.39 5.09 4.01
C ALA A 103 9.60 5.99 5.23
N VAL A 104 8.59 6.06 6.11
CA VAL A 104 8.66 6.82 7.37
C VAL A 104 9.79 6.31 8.26
N SER A 105 9.94 4.97 8.34
CA SER A 105 10.99 4.33 9.13
C SER A 105 12.39 4.64 8.58
N MET A 106 12.58 4.57 7.26
CA MET A 106 13.88 4.86 6.64
C MET A 106 14.28 6.33 6.79
N ILE A 107 13.33 7.25 6.62
CA ILE A 107 13.56 8.69 6.80
C ILE A 107 14.02 8.98 8.24
N PHE A 108 13.28 8.50 9.24
CA PHE A 108 13.64 8.76 10.64
C PHE A 108 14.89 7.98 11.09
N ALA A 109 15.14 6.79 10.56
CA ALA A 109 16.38 6.06 10.81
C ALA A 109 17.60 6.80 10.24
N GLY A 110 17.49 7.36 9.02
CA GLY A 110 18.51 8.23 8.45
C GLY A 110 18.76 9.47 9.30
N ALA A 111 17.69 10.15 9.73
CA ALA A 111 17.78 11.33 10.59
C ALA A 111 18.41 11.02 11.96
N ALA A 112 18.09 9.86 12.56
CA ALA A 112 18.71 9.41 13.81
C ALA A 112 20.22 9.17 13.68
N MET A 113 20.72 8.95 12.46
CA MET A 113 22.14 8.80 12.15
C MET A 113 22.79 10.08 11.61
N GLY A 114 22.11 11.22 11.71
CA GLY A 114 22.66 12.54 11.38
C GLY A 114 22.31 13.04 9.98
N ASP A 115 21.43 12.36 9.23
CA ASP A 115 20.88 12.93 8.00
C ASP A 115 19.93 14.10 8.30
N SER A 116 19.91 15.11 7.43
CA SER A 116 19.10 16.31 7.65
C SER A 116 17.72 16.16 7.01
N LEU A 117 16.65 16.35 7.80
CA LEU A 117 15.29 16.35 7.27
C LEU A 117 15.00 17.63 6.47
N VAL A 118 14.68 17.47 5.20
CA VAL A 118 14.23 18.54 4.30
C VAL A 118 12.70 18.51 4.14
N TRP A 119 12.13 19.49 3.44
CA TRP A 119 10.68 19.58 3.29
C TRP A 119 10.10 18.35 2.57
N GLN A 120 10.83 17.79 1.61
CA GLN A 120 10.42 16.59 0.88
C GLN A 120 10.26 15.40 1.81
N ASP A 121 11.12 15.25 2.83
CA ASP A 121 11.01 14.17 3.80
C ASP A 121 9.71 14.27 4.60
N TRP A 122 9.33 15.48 5.01
CA TRP A 122 8.04 15.69 5.69
C TRP A 122 6.85 15.43 4.78
N MET A 123 6.93 15.81 3.50
CA MET A 123 5.91 15.48 2.51
C MET A 123 5.80 13.97 2.30
N LEU A 124 6.93 13.25 2.25
CA LEU A 124 6.97 11.80 2.13
C LEU A 124 6.39 11.15 3.39
N VAL A 125 6.80 11.57 4.59
CA VAL A 125 6.28 11.06 5.86
C VAL A 125 4.76 11.23 5.93
N ALA A 126 4.25 12.42 5.63
CA ALA A 126 2.81 12.69 5.68
C ALA A 126 2.03 11.86 4.65
N SER A 127 2.49 11.80 3.40
CA SER A 127 1.81 11.06 2.33
C SER A 127 1.86 9.55 2.55
N HIS A 128 2.98 9.00 3.02
CA HIS A 128 3.14 7.56 3.27
C HIS A 128 2.39 7.09 4.52
N LEU A 129 2.32 7.91 5.58
CA LEU A 129 1.42 7.63 6.70
C LEU A 129 -0.04 7.65 6.25
N ALA A 130 -0.44 8.61 5.40
CA ALA A 130 -1.79 8.65 4.85
C ALA A 130 -2.12 7.37 4.07
N MET A 131 -1.20 6.86 3.24
CA MET A 131 -1.34 5.58 2.52
C MET A 131 -1.58 4.39 3.46
N ALA A 132 -0.79 4.26 4.53
CA ALA A 132 -0.97 3.17 5.49
C ALA A 132 -2.34 3.26 6.21
N VAL A 133 -2.72 4.48 6.61
CA VAL A 133 -3.98 4.73 7.31
C VAL A 133 -5.19 4.49 6.42
N GLU A 134 -5.21 5.04 5.19
CA GLU A 134 -6.33 4.89 4.28
C GLU A 134 -6.54 3.43 3.86
N ALA A 135 -5.45 2.69 3.62
CA ALA A 135 -5.51 1.27 3.31
C ALA A 135 -6.25 0.48 4.40
N LEU A 136 -5.83 0.62 5.66
CA LEU A 136 -6.48 -0.06 6.78
C LEU A 136 -7.90 0.45 7.05
N LEU A 137 -8.16 1.73 6.81
CA LEU A 137 -9.48 2.33 6.96
C LEU A 137 -10.47 1.77 5.92
N PHE A 138 -10.04 1.60 4.66
CA PHE A 138 -10.91 1.22 3.55
C PHE A 138 -11.11 -0.30 3.39
N VAL A 139 -10.31 -1.14 4.07
CA VAL A 139 -10.53 -2.60 4.13
C VAL A 139 -11.98 -2.98 4.44
N ARG A 140 -12.70 -2.19 5.27
CA ARG A 140 -14.10 -2.45 5.62
C ARG A 140 -15.09 -2.26 4.48
N LEU A 141 -14.71 -1.53 3.42
CA LEU A 141 -15.51 -1.28 2.22
C LEU A 141 -15.13 -2.22 1.06
N PHE A 142 -13.93 -2.77 1.12
CA PHE A 142 -13.43 -3.69 0.12
C PHE A 142 -14.10 -5.06 0.17
N SER A 143 -14.07 -5.75 -0.97
CA SER A 143 -14.60 -7.10 -1.17
C SER A 143 -13.58 -8.21 -0.94
N LEU A 144 -12.31 -7.88 -0.70
CA LEU A 144 -11.21 -8.83 -0.53
C LEU A 144 -11.50 -9.91 0.53
N ARG A 145 -10.94 -11.10 0.31
CA ARG A 145 -10.99 -12.21 1.27
C ARG A 145 -9.60 -12.42 1.85
N SER A 146 -9.48 -13.10 2.98
CA SER A 146 -8.18 -13.38 3.62
C SER A 146 -7.18 -14.05 2.67
N VAL A 147 -7.66 -14.90 1.76
CA VAL A 147 -6.82 -15.52 0.71
C VAL A 147 -6.13 -14.47 -0.18
N MET A 148 -6.80 -13.35 -0.49
CA MET A 148 -6.20 -12.28 -1.30
C MET A 148 -5.08 -11.54 -0.55
N LEU A 149 -5.17 -11.43 0.78
CA LEU A 149 -4.06 -10.90 1.60
C LEU A 149 -2.85 -11.84 1.58
N VAL A 150 -3.07 -13.15 1.54
CA VAL A 150 -1.98 -14.13 1.42
C VAL A 150 -1.32 -14.04 0.05
N ILE A 151 -2.11 -13.96 -1.04
CA ILE A 151 -1.58 -13.79 -2.40
C ILE A 151 -0.80 -12.47 -2.52
N ALA A 152 -1.36 -11.37 -2.01
CA ALA A 152 -0.69 -10.09 -1.97
C ALA A 152 0.60 -10.14 -1.14
N GLY A 153 0.57 -10.79 0.03
CA GLY A 153 1.74 -11.01 0.86
C GLY A 153 2.83 -11.81 0.16
N ALA A 154 2.47 -12.87 -0.56
CA ALA A 154 3.42 -13.67 -1.34
C ALA A 154 4.07 -12.84 -2.45
N TRP A 155 3.29 -12.00 -3.15
CA TRP A 155 3.82 -11.04 -4.13
C TRP A 155 4.78 -10.04 -3.48
N THR A 156 4.42 -9.50 -2.31
CA THR A 156 5.25 -8.53 -1.60
C THR A 156 6.55 -9.15 -1.04
N LEU A 157 6.52 -10.40 -0.59
CA LEU A 157 7.73 -11.14 -0.19
C LEU A 157 8.62 -11.49 -1.38
N LEU A 158 8.03 -11.77 -2.55
CA LEU A 158 8.78 -11.93 -3.79
C LEU A 158 9.48 -10.62 -4.15
N ASN A 159 8.78 -9.48 -4.05
CA ASN A 159 9.38 -8.16 -4.22
C ASN A 159 10.54 -7.94 -3.23
N ASP A 160 10.38 -8.23 -1.93
CA ASP A 160 11.48 -8.13 -0.95
C ASP A 160 12.70 -8.98 -1.36
N THR A 161 12.43 -10.19 -1.86
CA THR A 161 13.49 -11.10 -2.32
C THR A 161 14.21 -10.54 -3.54
N VAL A 162 13.48 -9.91 -4.47
CA VAL A 162 14.06 -9.30 -5.67
C VAL A 162 14.89 -8.06 -5.30
N ASP A 163 14.31 -7.20 -4.46
CA ASP A 163 14.92 -5.95 -4.00
C ASP A 163 16.28 -6.17 -3.38
N TYR A 164 16.37 -7.02 -2.35
CA TYR A 164 17.61 -7.25 -1.62
C TYR A 164 18.48 -8.37 -2.23
N GLY A 165 17.89 -9.26 -3.02
CA GLY A 165 18.63 -10.31 -3.74
C GLY A 165 19.36 -9.81 -4.99
N PHE A 166 18.79 -8.81 -5.68
CA PHE A 166 19.37 -8.22 -6.89
C PHE A 166 19.80 -6.76 -6.71
N GLY A 167 19.61 -6.16 -5.53
CA GLY A 167 20.06 -4.79 -5.23
C GLY A 167 19.22 -3.71 -5.91
N VAL A 168 17.93 -3.97 -6.17
CA VAL A 168 16.98 -3.03 -6.76
C VAL A 168 16.04 -2.36 -5.76
N TYR A 169 16.30 -2.53 -4.45
CA TYR A 169 15.58 -1.86 -3.36
C TYR A 169 15.60 -0.32 -3.52
N PRO A 170 14.59 0.41 -2.99
CA PRO A 170 14.57 1.88 -3.05
C PRO A 170 15.82 2.50 -2.43
N TRP A 171 16.34 3.54 -3.08
CA TRP A 171 17.54 4.20 -2.58
C TRP A 171 17.36 4.72 -1.15
N LEU A 172 18.31 4.34 -0.30
CA LEU A 172 18.31 4.67 1.12
C LEU A 172 19.04 5.99 1.39
N PRO A 173 18.67 6.71 2.47
CA PRO A 173 19.53 7.72 3.07
C PRO A 173 20.98 7.21 3.21
N ARG A 174 21.97 8.05 2.87
CA ARG A 174 23.38 7.62 2.79
C ARG A 174 23.88 6.87 4.03
N PRO A 175 23.57 7.28 5.27
CA PRO A 175 24.04 6.57 6.46
C PRO A 175 23.52 5.13 6.59
N LEU A 176 22.43 4.76 5.91
CA LEU A 176 21.84 3.42 5.95
C LEU A 176 22.50 2.42 4.98
N TRP A 177 23.39 2.86 4.09
CA TRP A 177 24.01 1.98 3.08
C TRP A 177 24.85 0.86 3.71
N ASP A 178 25.50 1.13 4.83
CA ASP A 178 26.28 0.12 5.59
C ASP A 178 25.37 -0.85 6.37
N TYR A 179 24.07 -0.58 6.44
CA TYR A 179 23.07 -1.34 7.20
C TYR A 179 22.03 -2.03 6.32
N VAL A 180 22.28 -2.12 4.99
CA VAL A 180 21.36 -2.78 4.04
C VAL A 180 20.91 -4.18 4.50
N PRO A 181 21.77 -5.05 5.08
CA PRO A 181 21.31 -6.35 5.60
C PRO A 181 20.27 -6.22 6.73
N VAL A 182 20.41 -5.22 7.59
CA VAL A 182 19.45 -4.94 8.67
C VAL A 182 18.14 -4.39 8.09
N VAL A 183 18.24 -3.50 7.11
CA VAL A 183 17.07 -2.95 6.40
C VAL A 183 16.31 -4.06 5.66
N ALA A 184 17.01 -5.03 5.07
CA ALA A 184 16.40 -6.20 4.42
C ALA A 184 15.58 -7.03 5.41
N VAL A 185 16.15 -7.37 6.57
CA VAL A 185 15.45 -8.10 7.64
C VAL A 185 14.23 -7.31 8.13
N PHE A 186 14.39 -6.01 8.37
CA PHE A 186 13.28 -5.13 8.75
C PHE A 186 12.16 -5.15 7.70
N THR A 187 12.52 -5.09 6.41
CA THR A 187 11.54 -5.05 5.32
C THR A 187 10.71 -6.33 5.25
N VAL A 188 11.35 -7.51 5.34
CA VAL A 188 10.64 -8.80 5.35
C VAL A 188 9.72 -8.92 6.57
N LEU A 189 10.19 -8.54 7.76
CA LEU A 189 9.36 -8.54 8.97
C LEU A 189 8.18 -7.57 8.86
N LEU A 190 8.40 -6.41 8.24
CA LEU A 190 7.35 -5.42 8.00
C LEU A 190 6.31 -5.94 6.99
N THR A 191 6.72 -6.71 5.98
CA THR A 191 5.78 -7.39 5.07
C THR A 191 4.88 -8.35 5.85
N LEU A 192 5.43 -9.19 6.74
CA LEU A 192 4.65 -10.09 7.59
C LEU A 192 3.70 -9.31 8.53
N ALA A 193 4.19 -8.22 9.13
CA ALA A 193 3.38 -7.34 9.96
C ALA A 193 2.24 -6.68 9.17
N SER A 194 2.48 -6.31 7.91
CA SER A 194 1.49 -5.69 7.03
C SER A 194 0.37 -6.66 6.65
N ILE A 195 0.70 -7.92 6.39
CA ILE A 195 -0.30 -8.99 6.21
C ILE A 195 -1.15 -9.15 7.48
N GLY A 196 -0.50 -9.19 8.64
CA GLY A 196 -1.18 -9.27 9.95
C GLY A 196 -2.11 -8.08 10.20
N ALA A 197 -1.65 -6.86 9.95
CA ALA A 197 -2.43 -5.64 10.07
C ALA A 197 -3.65 -5.64 9.14
N GLY A 198 -3.45 -6.02 7.87
CA GLY A 198 -4.53 -6.18 6.89
C GLY A 198 -5.55 -7.23 7.32
N TRP A 199 -5.10 -8.36 7.87
CA TRP A 199 -5.99 -9.41 8.35
C TRP A 199 -6.79 -8.97 9.59
N LEU A 200 -6.15 -8.29 10.54
CA LEU A 200 -6.84 -7.73 11.71
C LEU A 200 -7.89 -6.69 11.29
N ALA A 201 -7.53 -5.78 10.37
CA ALA A 201 -8.46 -4.81 9.81
C ALA A 201 -9.63 -5.48 9.07
N LEU A 202 -9.38 -6.57 8.36
CA LEU A 202 -10.42 -7.33 7.66
C LEU A 202 -11.38 -8.02 8.64
N LYS A 203 -10.83 -8.66 9.67
CA LYS A 203 -11.58 -9.40 10.69
C LYS A 203 -12.47 -8.47 11.52
N TYR A 204 -11.92 -7.37 12.03
CA TYR A 204 -12.65 -6.46 12.93
C TYR A 204 -13.38 -5.34 12.18
N GLY A 205 -12.92 -4.95 10.99
CA GLY A 205 -13.57 -3.90 10.20
C GLY A 205 -14.90 -4.32 9.58
N ARG A 206 -15.15 -5.63 9.41
CA ARG A 206 -16.42 -6.17 8.89
C ARG A 206 -17.41 -6.56 10.00
N GLY A 207 -16.94 -6.82 11.21
CA GLY A 207 -17.74 -7.39 12.31
C GLY A 207 -18.81 -6.47 12.92
N ASN A 208 -18.87 -5.18 12.55
CA ASN A 208 -19.76 -4.21 13.19
C ASN A 208 -20.99 -3.80 12.35
N GLY A 209 -21.45 -4.60 11.37
CA GLY A 209 -22.72 -4.29 10.71
C GLY A 209 -23.09 -5.00 9.41
N ALA A 210 -23.04 -6.33 9.34
CA ALA A 210 -23.81 -7.06 8.32
C ALA A 210 -24.24 -8.42 8.89
N PRO A 211 -25.53 -8.80 8.79
CA PRO A 211 -25.93 -10.19 9.01
C PRO A 211 -25.20 -11.07 7.99
N GLU A 212 -24.74 -12.22 8.44
CA GLU A 212 -24.27 -13.30 7.57
C GLU A 212 -25.41 -13.64 6.60
N PRO A 213 -25.18 -13.71 5.28
CA PRO A 213 -26.21 -14.14 4.35
C PRO A 213 -26.62 -15.56 4.75
N GLN A 214 -27.87 -15.71 5.19
CA GLN A 214 -28.41 -17.02 5.50
C GLN A 214 -28.34 -17.88 4.23
N PRO A 215 -27.87 -19.13 4.32
CA PRO A 215 -27.99 -20.04 3.19
C PRO A 215 -29.48 -20.15 2.86
N GLU A 216 -29.83 -19.88 1.59
CA GLU A 216 -31.19 -20.09 1.10
C GLU A 216 -31.57 -21.54 1.42
N SER A 217 -32.56 -21.69 2.30
CA SER A 217 -33.12 -22.97 2.65
C SER A 217 -34.04 -23.42 1.51
N VAL A 218 -33.67 -24.57 0.93
CA VAL A 218 -34.42 -25.46 0.03
C VAL A 218 -34.44 -25.07 -1.44
#